data_AF-A0A932H6A1-F1
#
_entry.id   AF-A0A932H6A1-F1
#
_cell.length_a   1.000
_cell.length_b   1.000
_cell.length_c   1.000
_cell.angle_alpha   90.00
_cell.angle_beta   90.00
_cell.angle_gamma   90.00
#
_symmetry.space_group_name_H-M   'P 1'
#
loop_
_entity.id
_entity.type
_entity.pdbx_description
1 polymer ?
#
loop_
_entity_poly.entity_id
_entity_poly.type
_entity_poly.pdbx_seq_one_letter_code
_entity_poly.pdbx_strand_id
1 'polypeptide(L)'
;DDNFARKKLWRETFEAIIRLRKEGIKISFMMQVDLARKPKDFVRLAAEAGCTQVFIGMESVNPENLKAEGKGQNHVDEYPRIIQEWHDAGIVVHTGYIIGLPWDTREGVRRDLRFLEEINPDQASFFMLTPLPGSHDHREMMRRGDWMDPDFNKRDSFHATIQHPRMTAEEWTEAYNEAWRTFYSKENMIRILSRWNHNPKVYWNLMSVFFWYKNAAIIEKEHPMIAGFFRLKERRSRRPGFAIDPLPVHLWKRSKEVVRLFIAWAKFIKEMEEVWLQTRKKSEKEERWIEEIQRIQGEIWQALKIAEWQKAYSNAKAALPARAKTLLDPFEELPSKILFTRKDLNNFLRQWESLQTRIQELRLHLTQEGEAARRWLDEMYRIHKSAWPASRIQEWQEAYSRLRHSLPSKYRLVHAKFDALSNRALYSREP
;
A
#
# COMPACT_ATOMS: atom_id res chain seq x y z
N ASP A 1 -11.92 -27.08 -4.36
CA ASP A 1 -12.64 -27.57 -3.17
C ASP A 1 -12.83 -26.40 -2.24
N ASP A 2 -14.05 -26.18 -1.75
CA ASP A 2 -14.41 -24.99 -0.96
C ASP A 2 -13.84 -25.04 0.46
N ASN A 3 -13.42 -26.22 0.93
CA ASN A 3 -12.64 -26.35 2.15
C ASN A 3 -11.85 -27.66 2.17
N PHE A 4 -10.67 -27.63 1.55
CA PHE A 4 -9.86 -28.84 1.35
C PHE A 4 -9.41 -29.47 2.68
N ALA A 5 -9.21 -28.66 3.72
CA ALA A 5 -8.76 -29.13 5.04
C ALA A 5 -9.77 -30.04 5.76
N ARG A 6 -11.05 -30.00 5.37
CA ARG A 6 -12.11 -30.85 5.96
C ARG A 6 -12.25 -32.22 5.29
N LYS A 7 -11.51 -32.50 4.22
CA LYS A 7 -11.63 -33.77 3.48
C LYS A 7 -10.87 -34.88 4.18
N LYS A 8 -11.50 -36.05 4.33
CA LYS A 8 -10.88 -37.20 5.01
C LYS A 8 -9.53 -37.62 4.39
N LEU A 9 -9.41 -37.54 3.07
CA LEU A 9 -8.25 -37.99 2.30
C LEU A 9 -7.25 -36.88 1.96
N TRP A 10 -7.25 -35.76 2.70
CA TRP A 10 -6.38 -34.62 2.39
C TRP A 10 -4.90 -35.01 2.41
N ARG A 11 -4.50 -35.90 3.33
CA ARG A 11 -3.11 -36.30 3.56
C ARG A 11 -2.61 -37.18 2.41
N GLU A 12 -3.35 -38.22 2.10
CA GLU A 12 -3.07 -39.16 1.00
C GLU A 12 -3.02 -38.42 -0.33
N THR A 13 -3.89 -37.41 -0.51
CA THR A 13 -3.86 -36.55 -1.70
C THR A 13 -2.55 -35.76 -1.79
N PHE A 14 -2.13 -35.09 -0.71
CA PHE A 14 -0.85 -34.38 -0.70
C PHE A 14 0.34 -35.31 -0.88
N GLU A 15 0.36 -36.47 -0.22
CA GLU A 15 1.44 -37.46 -0.35
C GLU A 15 1.55 -37.99 -1.79
N ALA A 16 0.42 -38.24 -2.46
CA ALA A 16 0.39 -38.62 -3.87
C ALA A 16 0.95 -37.51 -4.77
N ILE A 17 0.53 -36.25 -4.56
CA ILE A 17 1.03 -35.10 -5.33
C ILE A 17 2.54 -34.91 -5.10
N ILE A 18 3.01 -35.05 -3.85
CA ILE A 18 4.44 -34.99 -3.51
C ILE A 18 5.21 -36.09 -4.27
N ARG A 19 4.68 -37.31 -4.32
CA ARG A 19 5.30 -38.41 -5.08
C ARG A 19 5.43 -38.07 -6.56
N LEU A 20 4.36 -37.60 -7.19
CA LEU A 20 4.36 -37.17 -8.60
C LEU A 20 5.37 -36.04 -8.86
N ARG A 21 5.50 -35.09 -7.91
CA ARG A 21 6.51 -34.03 -7.99
C ARG A 21 7.94 -34.56 -7.89
N LYS A 22 8.19 -35.56 -7.04
CA LYS A 22 9.49 -36.25 -6.94
C LYS A 22 9.83 -37.04 -8.21
N GLU A 23 8.82 -37.56 -8.91
CA GLU A 23 8.94 -38.18 -10.24
C GLU A 23 9.17 -37.14 -11.36
N GLY A 24 9.23 -35.84 -11.04
CA GLY A 24 9.56 -34.76 -11.98
C GLY A 24 8.35 -34.01 -12.55
N ILE A 25 7.12 -34.35 -12.16
CA ILE A 25 5.91 -33.67 -12.64
C ILE A 25 5.77 -32.33 -11.93
N LYS A 26 5.80 -31.22 -12.70
CA LYS A 26 5.67 -29.86 -12.16
C LYS A 26 4.21 -29.55 -11.85
N ILE A 27 3.79 -29.79 -10.60
CA ILE A 27 2.43 -29.50 -10.12
C ILE A 27 2.46 -28.29 -9.20
N SER A 28 1.60 -27.29 -9.42
CA SER A 28 1.35 -26.23 -8.43
C SER A 28 -0.14 -25.91 -8.39
N PHE A 29 -0.64 -25.55 -7.22
CA PHE A 29 -2.07 -25.27 -7.05
C PHE A 29 -2.33 -24.18 -6.01
N MET A 30 -3.53 -23.62 -6.08
CA MET A 30 -4.13 -22.87 -4.98
C MET A 30 -5.28 -23.69 -4.39
N MET A 31 -5.58 -23.47 -3.12
CA MET A 31 -6.72 -24.12 -2.46
C MET A 31 -7.45 -23.14 -1.56
N GLN A 32 -8.71 -23.45 -1.26
CA GLN A 32 -9.49 -22.72 -0.27
C GLN A 32 -9.53 -23.50 1.05
N VAL A 33 -9.38 -22.77 2.14
CA VAL A 33 -9.51 -23.28 3.52
C VAL A 33 -10.28 -22.29 4.39
N ASP A 34 -10.78 -22.77 5.52
CA ASP A 34 -11.32 -21.90 6.57
C ASP A 34 -10.24 -21.38 7.53
N LEU A 35 -10.63 -20.60 8.54
CA LEU A 35 -9.76 -20.14 9.62
C LEU A 35 -9.69 -21.11 10.80
N ALA A 36 -10.27 -22.32 10.70
CA ALA A 36 -10.19 -23.29 11.77
C ALA A 36 -8.77 -23.82 11.94
N ARG A 37 -8.41 -24.28 13.14
CA ARG A 37 -7.12 -24.94 13.38
C ARG A 37 -6.94 -26.12 12.44
N LYS A 38 -5.81 -26.15 11.73
CA LYS A 38 -5.53 -27.19 10.75
C LYS A 38 -5.00 -28.47 11.41
N PRO A 39 -5.23 -29.65 10.81
CA PRO A 39 -4.61 -30.88 11.26
C PRO A 39 -3.08 -30.74 11.30
N LYS A 40 -2.44 -31.50 12.19
CA LYS A 40 -0.97 -31.54 12.26
C LYS A 40 -0.38 -31.87 10.89
N ASP A 41 0.71 -31.17 10.53
CA ASP A 41 1.44 -31.27 9.26
C ASP A 41 0.68 -30.79 8.01
N PHE A 42 -0.56 -30.34 8.13
CA PHE A 42 -1.37 -29.96 6.96
C PHE A 42 -0.69 -28.88 6.12
N VAL A 43 -0.27 -27.78 6.75
CA VAL A 43 0.36 -26.64 6.07
C VAL A 43 1.70 -27.03 5.45
N ARG A 44 2.53 -27.77 6.18
CA ARG A 44 3.81 -28.29 5.69
C ARG A 44 3.63 -29.19 4.47
N LEU A 45 2.73 -30.17 4.54
CA LEU A 45 2.47 -31.08 3.42
C LEU A 45 1.86 -30.37 2.22
N ALA A 46 1.02 -29.35 2.44
CA ALA A 46 0.50 -28.52 1.37
C ALA A 46 1.63 -27.82 0.61
N ALA A 47 2.61 -27.25 1.32
CA ALA A 47 3.77 -26.60 0.71
C ALA A 47 4.61 -27.59 -0.10
N GLU A 48 4.91 -28.76 0.48
CA GLU A 48 5.65 -29.83 -0.20
C GLU A 48 4.92 -30.34 -1.46
N ALA A 49 3.59 -30.43 -1.40
CA ALA A 49 2.72 -30.79 -2.52
C ALA A 49 2.65 -29.70 -3.61
N GLY A 50 3.15 -28.50 -3.34
CA GLY A 50 3.19 -27.42 -4.32
C GLY A 50 2.04 -26.42 -4.24
N CYS A 51 1.38 -26.32 -3.08
CA CYS A 51 0.49 -25.21 -2.82
C CYS A 51 1.30 -23.91 -2.84
N THR A 52 0.91 -22.95 -3.67
CA THR A 52 1.59 -21.64 -3.75
C THR A 52 0.77 -20.52 -3.10
N GLN A 53 -0.54 -20.74 -2.98
CA GLN A 53 -1.46 -19.76 -2.42
C GLN A 53 -2.64 -20.46 -1.75
N VAL A 54 -3.05 -19.93 -0.61
CA VAL A 54 -4.29 -20.33 0.06
C VAL A 54 -5.29 -19.17 0.01
N PHE A 55 -6.54 -19.47 -0.37
CA PHE A 55 -7.66 -18.55 -0.21
C PHE A 55 -8.36 -18.85 1.11
N ILE A 56 -8.45 -17.84 1.97
CA ILE A 56 -9.10 -17.92 3.27
C ILE A 56 -10.35 -17.07 3.23
N GLY A 57 -11.51 -17.72 3.28
CA GLY A 57 -12.76 -17.02 3.56
C GLY A 57 -12.72 -16.51 5.00
N MET A 58 -12.52 -15.20 5.16
CA MET A 58 -12.54 -14.53 6.47
C MET A 58 -13.90 -13.94 6.78
N GLU A 59 -14.56 -13.42 5.74
CA GLU A 59 -15.91 -12.84 5.72
C GLU A 59 -16.07 -11.58 6.57
N SER A 60 -15.70 -11.60 7.84
CA SER A 60 -15.64 -10.44 8.72
C SER A 60 -14.63 -10.66 9.84
N VAL A 61 -14.14 -9.58 10.43
CA VAL A 61 -13.40 -9.62 11.71
C VAL A 61 -14.26 -9.11 12.88
N ASN A 62 -15.49 -8.68 12.60
CA ASN A 62 -16.47 -8.31 13.62
C ASN A 62 -17.10 -9.58 14.23
N PRO A 63 -16.95 -9.83 15.55
CA PRO A 63 -17.49 -11.02 16.20
C PRO A 63 -19.02 -11.15 16.09
N GLU A 64 -19.77 -10.05 16.03
CA GLU A 64 -21.24 -10.09 15.89
C GLU A 64 -21.65 -10.62 14.51
N ASN A 65 -20.94 -10.19 13.46
CA ASN A 65 -21.13 -10.71 12.11
C ASN A 65 -20.69 -12.16 11.99
N LEU A 66 -19.53 -12.53 12.56
CA LEU A 66 -19.08 -13.93 12.56
C LEU A 66 -20.09 -14.86 13.24
N LYS A 67 -20.71 -14.40 14.34
CA LYS A 67 -21.79 -15.13 15.01
C LYS A 67 -23.05 -15.21 14.14
N ALA A 68 -23.43 -14.12 13.49
CA ALA A 68 -24.60 -14.07 12.61
C ALA A 68 -24.47 -14.99 11.38
N GLU A 69 -23.25 -15.10 10.81
CA GLU A 69 -22.93 -15.96 9.67
C GLU A 69 -22.66 -17.42 10.05
N GLY A 70 -22.89 -17.81 11.31
CA GLY A 70 -22.67 -19.18 11.77
C GLY A 70 -21.18 -19.59 11.83
N LYS A 71 -20.27 -18.61 11.92
CA LYS A 71 -18.81 -18.78 12.00
C LYS A 71 -18.27 -18.50 13.41
N GLY A 72 -19.05 -18.81 14.44
CA GLY A 72 -18.66 -18.61 15.84
C GLY A 72 -17.41 -19.37 16.28
N GLN A 73 -16.96 -20.37 15.52
CA GLN A 73 -15.69 -21.08 15.72
C GLN A 73 -14.44 -20.29 15.30
N ASN A 74 -14.60 -19.18 14.56
CA ASN A 74 -13.48 -18.39 14.10
C ASN A 74 -13.07 -17.39 15.20
N HIS A 75 -11.90 -17.61 15.78
CA HIS A 75 -11.31 -16.75 16.81
C HIS A 75 -10.38 -15.72 16.16
N VAL A 76 -10.83 -14.46 16.12
CA VAL A 76 -10.15 -13.37 15.40
C VAL A 76 -8.73 -13.11 15.92
N ASP A 77 -8.53 -13.32 17.22
CA ASP A 77 -7.23 -13.23 17.90
C ASP A 77 -6.22 -14.30 17.44
N GLU A 78 -6.68 -15.41 16.88
CA GLU A 78 -5.81 -16.46 16.33
C GLU A 78 -5.35 -16.16 14.89
N TYR A 79 -6.01 -15.23 14.19
CA TYR A 79 -5.76 -14.97 12.77
C TYR A 79 -4.29 -14.63 12.45
N PRO A 80 -3.60 -13.75 13.21
CA PRO A 80 -2.19 -13.46 12.95
C PRO A 80 -1.32 -14.72 12.97
N ARG A 81 -1.58 -15.63 13.91
CA ARG A 81 -0.83 -16.89 14.04
C ARG A 81 -1.12 -17.83 12.88
N ILE A 82 -2.38 -17.96 12.47
CA ILE A 82 -2.79 -18.82 11.35
C ILE A 82 -2.13 -18.34 10.05
N ILE A 83 -2.16 -17.03 9.80
CA ILE A 83 -1.55 -16.44 8.61
C ILE A 83 -0.03 -16.63 8.65
N GLN A 84 0.60 -16.43 9.80
CA GLN A 84 2.04 -16.66 9.97
C GLN A 84 2.45 -18.11 9.67
N GLU A 85 1.64 -19.11 10.06
CA GLU A 85 1.89 -20.52 9.74
C GLU A 85 2.00 -20.78 8.23
N TRP A 86 1.15 -20.13 7.42
CA TRP A 86 1.21 -20.20 5.96
C TRP A 86 2.42 -19.48 5.39
N HIS A 87 2.76 -18.29 5.92
CA HIS A 87 3.95 -17.55 5.50
C HIS A 87 5.24 -18.33 5.78
N ASP A 88 5.36 -18.96 6.95
CA ASP A 88 6.52 -19.76 7.33
C ASP A 88 6.70 -20.97 6.40
N ALA A 89 5.61 -21.49 5.85
CA ALA A 89 5.61 -22.55 4.84
C ALA A 89 5.85 -22.04 3.40
N GLY A 90 6.05 -20.74 3.21
CA GLY A 90 6.27 -20.13 1.90
C GLY A 90 5.02 -20.05 1.02
N ILE A 91 3.82 -20.08 1.63
CA ILE A 91 2.53 -20.02 0.95
C ILE A 91 1.92 -18.63 1.09
N VAL A 92 1.46 -18.08 -0.04
CA VAL A 92 0.78 -16.78 -0.10
C VAL A 92 -0.62 -16.87 0.51
N VAL A 93 -1.01 -15.88 1.31
CA VAL A 93 -2.35 -15.82 1.91
C VAL A 93 -3.22 -14.80 1.19
N HIS A 94 -4.32 -15.25 0.59
CA HIS A 94 -5.36 -14.41 0.01
C HIS A 94 -6.62 -14.50 0.87
N THR A 95 -7.11 -13.38 1.40
CA THR A 95 -8.35 -13.33 2.19
C THR A 95 -9.54 -12.81 1.40
N GLY A 96 -10.71 -13.41 1.58
CA GLY A 96 -11.99 -12.86 1.14
C GLY A 96 -12.71 -12.15 2.29
N TYR A 97 -13.16 -10.91 2.07
CA TYR A 97 -13.87 -10.09 3.07
C TYR A 97 -15.20 -9.59 2.51
N ILE A 98 -16.28 -9.70 3.30
CA ILE A 98 -17.61 -9.23 2.92
C ILE A 98 -17.92 -7.96 3.71
N ILE A 99 -18.30 -6.91 3.00
CA ILE A 99 -18.69 -5.63 3.55
C ILE A 99 -20.21 -5.50 3.38
N GLY A 100 -20.90 -5.03 4.42
CA GLY A 100 -22.35 -4.87 4.46
C GLY A 100 -23.08 -6.04 5.10
N LEU A 101 -22.40 -6.79 5.97
CA LEU A 101 -23.07 -7.70 6.89
C LEU A 101 -23.89 -6.91 7.91
N PRO A 102 -24.96 -7.47 8.51
CA PRO A 102 -25.93 -6.70 9.28
C PRO A 102 -25.38 -5.83 10.42
N TRP A 103 -24.21 -6.21 10.98
CA TRP A 103 -23.57 -5.47 12.07
C TRP A 103 -22.50 -4.48 11.60
N ASP A 104 -22.22 -4.39 10.31
CA ASP A 104 -21.26 -3.44 9.76
C ASP A 104 -21.73 -2.00 9.93
N THR A 105 -20.78 -1.12 10.23
CA THR A 105 -20.94 0.34 10.12
C THR A 105 -19.76 0.88 9.35
N ARG A 106 -19.88 2.10 8.83
CA ARG A 106 -18.77 2.75 8.11
C ARG A 106 -17.50 2.80 8.97
N GLU A 107 -17.63 3.19 10.24
CA GLU A 107 -16.52 3.26 11.20
C GLU A 107 -16.01 1.88 11.60
N GLY A 108 -16.91 0.89 11.68
CA GLY A 108 -16.58 -0.51 11.92
C GLY A 108 -15.69 -1.07 10.81
N VAL A 109 -16.11 -0.94 9.55
CA VAL A 109 -15.33 -1.38 8.39
C VAL A 109 -13.95 -0.73 8.36
N ARG A 110 -13.83 0.57 8.69
CA ARG A 110 -12.52 1.23 8.82
C ARG A 110 -11.63 0.62 9.88
N ARG A 111 -12.20 0.23 11.01
CA ARG A 111 -11.46 -0.44 12.09
C ARG A 111 -11.02 -1.84 11.65
N ASP A 112 -11.92 -2.55 10.99
CA ASP A 112 -11.69 -3.89 10.45
C ASP A 112 -10.56 -3.89 9.42
N LEU A 113 -10.49 -2.87 8.56
CA LEU A 113 -9.41 -2.73 7.57
C LEU A 113 -8.04 -2.50 8.21
N ARG A 114 -7.97 -1.71 9.30
CA ARG A 114 -6.71 -1.55 10.05
C ARG A 114 -6.29 -2.87 10.69
N PHE A 115 -7.22 -3.61 11.26
CA PHE A 115 -6.94 -4.94 11.80
C PHE A 115 -6.53 -5.93 10.68
N LEU A 116 -7.14 -5.86 9.50
CA LEU A 116 -6.74 -6.66 8.34
C LEU A 116 -5.29 -6.35 7.90
N GLU A 117 -4.85 -5.10 8.02
CA GLU A 117 -3.44 -4.76 7.83
C GLU A 117 -2.55 -5.36 8.93
N GLU A 118 -3.00 -5.43 10.19
CA GLU A 118 -2.25 -6.04 11.29
C GLU A 118 -2.08 -7.56 11.14
N ILE A 119 -3.13 -8.27 10.71
CA ILE A 119 -3.05 -9.72 10.46
C ILE A 119 -2.23 -10.05 9.20
N ASN A 120 -1.98 -9.05 8.35
CA ASN A 120 -0.94 -9.03 7.32
C ASN A 120 -1.08 -10.08 6.18
N PRO A 121 -2.27 -10.28 5.59
CA PRO A 121 -2.40 -11.16 4.43
C PRO A 121 -1.70 -10.55 3.21
N ASP A 122 -1.45 -11.36 2.18
CA ASP A 122 -0.76 -10.92 0.97
C ASP A 122 -1.68 -10.31 -0.08
N GLN A 123 -2.94 -10.74 -0.08
CA GLN A 123 -3.97 -10.32 -1.03
C GLN A 123 -5.31 -10.26 -0.31
N ALA A 124 -6.17 -9.31 -0.67
CA ALA A 124 -7.54 -9.26 -0.17
C ALA A 124 -8.51 -8.97 -1.31
N SER A 125 -9.55 -9.81 -1.42
CA SER A 125 -10.72 -9.53 -2.25
C SER A 125 -11.86 -9.05 -1.35
N PHE A 126 -12.37 -7.86 -1.63
CA PHE A 126 -13.50 -7.29 -0.92
C PHE A 126 -14.77 -7.45 -1.75
N PHE A 127 -15.85 -7.85 -1.10
CA PHE A 127 -17.15 -8.05 -1.73
C PHE A 127 -18.22 -7.27 -0.97
N MET A 128 -19.19 -6.71 -1.67
CA MET A 128 -20.43 -6.24 -1.04
C MET A 128 -21.38 -7.43 -0.89
N LEU A 129 -21.93 -7.63 0.32
CA LEU A 129 -22.98 -8.61 0.57
C LEU A 129 -24.06 -8.53 -0.53
N THR A 130 -24.20 -9.60 -1.28
CA THR A 130 -25.11 -9.67 -2.43
C THR A 130 -25.89 -10.98 -2.34
N PRO A 131 -27.20 -10.91 -2.07
CA PRO A 131 -28.05 -12.10 -2.05
C PRO A 131 -28.19 -12.71 -3.45
N LEU A 132 -27.36 -13.71 -3.73
CA LEU A 132 -27.36 -14.41 -5.02
C LEU A 132 -28.59 -15.32 -5.11
N PRO A 133 -29.26 -15.41 -6.28
CA PRO A 133 -30.43 -16.27 -6.44
C PRO A 133 -30.16 -17.70 -5.96
N GLY A 134 -30.95 -18.15 -4.96
CA GLY A 134 -30.84 -19.49 -4.40
C GLY A 134 -29.88 -19.64 -3.23
N SER A 135 -29.13 -18.60 -2.83
CA SER A 135 -28.38 -18.60 -1.57
C SER A 135 -29.31 -18.58 -0.35
N HIS A 136 -28.78 -18.88 0.83
CA HIS A 136 -29.59 -18.93 2.05
C HIS A 136 -30.18 -17.56 2.40
N ASP A 137 -29.35 -16.52 2.45
CA ASP A 137 -29.72 -15.13 2.67
C ASP A 137 -30.75 -14.64 1.65
N HIS A 138 -30.58 -14.94 0.36
CA HIS A 138 -31.58 -14.61 -0.67
C HIS A 138 -32.93 -15.26 -0.39
N ARG A 139 -32.96 -16.55 -0.02
CA ARG A 139 -34.23 -17.24 0.29
C ARG A 139 -34.90 -16.66 1.53
N GLU A 140 -34.15 -16.36 2.59
CA GLU A 140 -34.72 -15.78 3.80
C GLU A 140 -35.24 -14.36 3.55
N MET A 141 -34.49 -13.52 2.82
CA MET A 141 -34.92 -12.16 2.44
C MET A 141 -36.19 -12.19 1.57
N MET A 142 -36.25 -13.09 0.58
CA MET A 142 -37.47 -13.31 -0.22
C MET A 142 -38.67 -13.69 0.64
N ARG A 143 -38.49 -14.58 1.63
CA ARG A 143 -39.58 -15.01 2.53
C ARG A 143 -40.08 -13.88 3.43
N ARG A 144 -39.19 -13.00 3.89
CA ARG A 144 -39.55 -11.83 4.70
C ARG A 144 -40.19 -10.70 3.88
N GLY A 145 -40.06 -10.74 2.56
CA GLY A 145 -40.48 -9.65 1.69
C GLY A 145 -39.53 -8.44 1.74
N ASP A 146 -38.26 -8.67 2.07
CA ASP A 146 -37.24 -7.62 2.12
C ASP A 146 -37.01 -7.03 0.72
N TRP A 147 -36.80 -5.71 0.65
CA TRP A 147 -36.49 -5.07 -0.62
C TRP A 147 -35.12 -5.52 -1.14
N MET A 148 -35.09 -5.90 -2.42
CA MET A 148 -33.87 -6.20 -3.17
C MET A 148 -33.94 -5.53 -4.54
N ASP A 149 -32.80 -5.09 -5.06
CA ASP A 149 -32.73 -4.45 -6.37
C ASP A 149 -33.22 -5.42 -7.46
N PRO A 150 -34.20 -5.01 -8.30
CA PRO A 150 -34.75 -5.86 -9.35
C PRO A 150 -33.79 -6.05 -10.54
N ASP A 151 -32.76 -5.21 -10.69
CA ASP A 151 -31.76 -5.36 -11.75
C ASP A 151 -30.72 -6.42 -11.36
N PHE A 152 -30.91 -7.63 -11.87
CA PHE A 152 -29.97 -8.74 -11.68
C PHE A 152 -28.55 -8.42 -12.17
N ASN A 153 -28.36 -7.46 -13.07
CA ASN A 153 -27.02 -7.06 -13.53
C ASN A 153 -26.20 -6.34 -12.46
N LYS A 154 -26.81 -5.94 -11.34
CA LYS A 154 -26.10 -5.38 -10.17
C LYS A 154 -25.73 -6.44 -9.14
N ARG A 155 -26.14 -7.70 -9.31
CA ARG A 155 -25.79 -8.79 -8.40
C ARG A 155 -24.40 -9.34 -8.70
N ASP A 156 -23.43 -8.44 -8.71
CA ASP A 156 -22.05 -8.68 -9.12
C ASP A 156 -21.05 -8.64 -7.96
N SER A 157 -21.57 -8.52 -6.72
CA SER A 157 -20.81 -8.47 -5.47
C SER A 157 -19.98 -7.19 -5.27
N PHE A 158 -20.30 -6.10 -5.97
CA PHE A 158 -19.72 -4.78 -5.71
C PHE A 158 -20.70 -3.61 -5.93
N HIS A 159 -22.00 -3.90 -5.94
CA HIS A 159 -23.07 -2.91 -5.82
C HIS A 159 -23.96 -3.21 -4.62
N ALA A 160 -24.46 -2.15 -3.97
CA ALA A 160 -25.51 -2.28 -2.98
C ALA A 160 -26.81 -2.73 -3.66
N THR A 161 -27.27 -3.94 -3.33
CA THR A 161 -28.49 -4.54 -3.91
C THR A 161 -29.60 -4.76 -2.89
N ILE A 162 -29.39 -4.35 -1.64
CA ILE A 162 -30.35 -4.45 -0.52
C ILE A 162 -30.33 -3.19 0.34
N GLN A 163 -31.32 -3.04 1.20
CA GLN A 163 -31.31 -2.02 2.25
C GLN A 163 -30.48 -2.51 3.44
N HIS A 164 -29.33 -1.87 3.65
CA HIS A 164 -28.47 -2.18 4.80
C HIS A 164 -29.05 -1.55 6.08
N PRO A 165 -29.09 -2.26 7.23
CA PRO A 165 -29.75 -1.76 8.44
C PRO A 165 -29.07 -0.54 9.10
N ARG A 166 -27.80 -0.27 8.74
CA ARG A 166 -26.95 0.76 9.40
C ARG A 166 -26.21 1.70 8.46
N MET A 167 -26.35 1.52 7.14
CA MET A 167 -25.62 2.29 6.14
C MET A 167 -26.56 2.61 4.99
N THR A 168 -26.45 3.81 4.43
CA THR A 168 -27.05 4.04 3.11
C THR A 168 -26.27 3.29 2.03
N ALA A 169 -26.85 3.16 0.83
CA ALA A 169 -26.17 2.53 -0.30
C ALA A 169 -24.86 3.28 -0.66
N GLU A 170 -24.85 4.60 -0.54
CA GLU A 170 -23.69 5.46 -0.78
C GLU A 170 -22.61 5.24 0.28
N GLU A 171 -22.97 5.20 1.57
CA GLU A 171 -22.04 4.94 2.66
C GLU A 171 -21.39 3.57 2.54
N TRP A 172 -22.17 2.56 2.18
CA TRP A 172 -21.69 1.20 1.98
C TRP A 172 -20.76 1.12 0.76
N THR A 173 -21.12 1.76 -0.35
CA THR A 173 -20.27 1.83 -1.55
C THR A 173 -18.95 2.57 -1.26
N GLU A 174 -18.98 3.64 -0.46
CA GLU A 174 -17.76 4.34 -0.07
C GLU A 174 -16.89 3.48 0.87
N ALA A 175 -17.49 2.77 1.82
CA ALA A 175 -16.76 1.83 2.68
C ALA A 175 -16.08 0.72 1.86
N TYR A 176 -16.76 0.20 0.84
CA TYR A 176 -16.19 -0.75 -0.13
C TYR A 176 -15.02 -0.15 -0.91
N ASN A 177 -15.16 1.06 -1.46
CA ASN A 177 -14.07 1.72 -2.18
C ASN A 177 -12.88 2.05 -1.27
N GLU A 178 -13.14 2.43 -0.02
CA GLU A 178 -12.14 2.70 0.99
C GLU A 178 -11.33 1.44 1.31
N ALA A 179 -11.97 0.26 1.40
CA ALA A 179 -11.28 -1.02 1.60
C ALA A 179 -10.20 -1.29 0.55
N TRP A 180 -10.53 -1.12 -0.73
CA TRP A 180 -9.56 -1.26 -1.82
C TRP A 180 -8.42 -0.26 -1.74
N ARG A 181 -8.71 1.02 -1.42
CA ARG A 181 -7.69 2.07 -1.33
C ARG A 181 -6.74 1.85 -0.14
N THR A 182 -7.27 1.42 1.00
CA THR A 182 -6.49 1.15 2.20
C THR A 182 -5.59 -0.06 2.01
N PHE A 183 -6.16 -1.20 1.62
CA PHE A 183 -5.37 -2.43 1.47
C PHE A 183 -4.36 -2.36 0.33
N TYR A 184 -4.72 -1.77 -0.82
CA TYR A 184 -3.79 -1.56 -1.94
C TYR A 184 -3.13 -0.18 -1.91
N SER A 185 -2.95 0.40 -0.71
CA SER A 185 -2.09 1.57 -0.50
C SER A 185 -0.65 1.25 -0.87
N LYS A 186 0.12 2.27 -1.26
CA LYS A 186 1.53 2.13 -1.63
C LYS A 186 2.32 1.50 -0.48
N GLU A 187 2.06 1.97 0.74
CA GLU A 187 2.69 1.57 1.98
C GLU A 187 2.42 0.10 2.30
N ASN A 188 1.16 -0.34 2.20
CA ASN A 188 0.83 -1.74 2.45
C ASN A 188 1.40 -2.67 1.37
N MET A 189 1.34 -2.28 0.09
CA MET A 189 1.96 -3.06 -0.99
C MET A 189 3.47 -3.22 -0.78
N ILE A 190 4.17 -2.16 -0.36
CA ILE A 190 5.60 -2.21 -0.03
C ILE A 190 5.87 -3.21 1.09
N ARG A 191 5.07 -3.17 2.16
CA ARG A 191 5.19 -4.08 3.31
C ARG A 191 5.03 -5.54 2.90
N ILE A 192 4.01 -5.84 2.08
CA ILE A 192 3.74 -7.20 1.60
C ILE A 192 4.86 -7.69 0.68
N LEU A 193 5.23 -6.92 -0.34
CA LEU A 193 6.26 -7.33 -1.30
C LEU A 193 7.64 -7.47 -0.66
N SER A 194 7.97 -6.64 0.33
CA SER A 194 9.22 -6.75 1.09
C SER A 194 9.36 -8.09 1.79
N ARG A 195 8.26 -8.68 2.28
CA ARG A 195 8.26 -10.01 2.90
C ARG A 195 8.72 -11.09 1.94
N TRP A 196 8.37 -10.96 0.66
CA TRP A 196 8.61 -11.95 -0.38
C TRP A 196 9.80 -11.64 -1.29
N ASN A 197 10.60 -10.62 -0.98
CA ASN A 197 11.73 -10.20 -1.83
C ASN A 197 12.80 -11.29 -2.05
N HIS A 198 12.85 -12.29 -1.17
CA HIS A 198 13.74 -13.44 -1.22
C HIS A 198 13.23 -14.54 -2.17
N ASN A 199 11.94 -14.52 -2.55
CA ASN A 199 11.31 -15.47 -3.44
C ASN A 199 10.81 -14.77 -4.72
N PRO A 200 11.61 -14.72 -5.80
CA PRO A 200 11.27 -13.98 -7.02
C PRO A 200 9.95 -14.40 -7.67
N LYS A 201 9.60 -15.69 -7.61
CA LYS A 201 8.38 -16.20 -8.21
C LYS A 201 7.15 -15.63 -7.50
N VAL A 202 7.15 -15.68 -6.16
CA VAL A 202 6.05 -15.13 -5.35
C VAL A 202 6.00 -13.61 -5.47
N TYR A 203 7.15 -12.95 -5.38
CA TYR A 203 7.26 -11.50 -5.51
C TYR A 203 6.64 -10.99 -6.82
N TRP A 204 7.01 -11.57 -7.96
CA TRP A 204 6.48 -11.12 -9.25
C TRP A 204 5.02 -11.49 -9.44
N ASN A 205 4.57 -12.63 -8.91
CA ASN A 205 3.15 -12.97 -8.90
C ASN A 205 2.33 -11.93 -8.12
N LEU A 206 2.77 -11.56 -6.91
CA LEU A 206 2.12 -10.52 -6.11
C LEU A 206 2.17 -9.15 -6.78
N MET A 207 3.30 -8.78 -7.39
CA MET A 207 3.42 -7.55 -8.17
C MET A 207 2.39 -7.50 -9.31
N SER A 208 2.24 -8.60 -10.06
CA SER A 208 1.23 -8.69 -11.12
C SER A 208 -0.20 -8.62 -10.58
N VAL A 209 -0.48 -9.28 -9.45
CA VAL A 209 -1.78 -9.20 -8.78
C VAL A 209 -2.08 -7.77 -8.33
N PHE A 210 -1.12 -7.08 -7.71
CA PHE A 210 -1.27 -5.69 -7.28
C PHE A 210 -1.51 -4.77 -8.47
N PHE A 211 -0.78 -5.00 -9.56
CA PHE A 211 -0.98 -4.26 -10.80
C PHE A 211 -2.40 -4.44 -11.34
N TRP A 212 -2.93 -5.67 -11.33
CA TRP A 212 -4.29 -5.97 -11.77
C TRP A 212 -5.37 -5.44 -10.82
N TYR A 213 -5.29 -5.77 -9.53
CA TYR A 213 -6.31 -5.45 -8.53
C TYR A 213 -6.44 -3.95 -8.34
N LYS A 214 -5.31 -3.23 -8.26
CA LYS A 214 -5.32 -1.77 -8.12
C LYS A 214 -5.85 -1.09 -9.39
N ASN A 215 -5.50 -1.58 -10.59
CA ASN A 215 -6.10 -1.08 -11.82
C ASN A 215 -7.61 -1.30 -11.86
N ALA A 216 -8.07 -2.52 -11.58
CA ALA A 216 -9.48 -2.87 -11.59
C ALA A 216 -10.28 -2.01 -10.61
N ALA A 217 -9.92 -2.04 -9.33
CA ALA A 217 -10.72 -1.42 -8.28
C ALA A 217 -10.61 0.12 -8.24
N ILE A 218 -9.43 0.68 -8.51
CA ILE A 218 -9.20 2.13 -8.33
C ILE A 218 -9.32 2.91 -9.65
N ILE A 219 -8.85 2.35 -10.76
CA ILE A 219 -8.83 3.04 -12.07
C ILE A 219 -10.11 2.74 -12.85
N GLU A 220 -10.40 1.46 -13.09
CA GLU A 220 -11.59 1.03 -13.83
C GLU A 220 -12.87 1.06 -12.98
N LYS A 221 -12.73 1.07 -11.64
CA LYS A 221 -13.83 1.05 -10.66
C LYS A 221 -14.73 -0.17 -10.80
N GLU A 222 -14.13 -1.32 -11.01
CA GLU A 222 -14.78 -2.62 -11.16
C GLU A 222 -14.11 -3.63 -10.22
N HIS A 223 -14.81 -4.69 -9.83
CA HIS A 223 -14.20 -5.74 -9.02
C HIS A 223 -13.15 -6.51 -9.83
N PRO A 224 -11.96 -6.83 -9.28
CA PRO A 224 -10.89 -7.52 -10.04
C PRO A 224 -11.35 -8.79 -10.75
N MET A 225 -12.19 -9.59 -10.11
CA MET A 225 -12.70 -10.86 -10.66
C MET A 225 -13.53 -10.73 -11.95
N ILE A 226 -14.02 -9.54 -12.28
CA ILE A 226 -14.79 -9.28 -13.51
C ILE A 226 -14.11 -8.24 -14.42
N ALA A 227 -12.92 -7.77 -14.05
CA ALA A 227 -12.21 -6.70 -14.73
C ALA A 227 -10.93 -7.20 -15.40
N GLY A 228 -10.68 -6.69 -16.61
CA GLY A 228 -9.38 -6.80 -17.27
C GLY A 228 -8.52 -5.57 -17.04
N PHE A 229 -7.42 -5.44 -17.79
CA PHE A 229 -6.60 -4.22 -17.79
C PHE A 229 -7.28 -3.03 -18.46
N PHE A 230 -8.02 -3.30 -19.54
CA PHE A 230 -8.72 -2.27 -20.31
C PHE A 230 -10.15 -2.72 -20.54
N ARG A 231 -11.09 -1.83 -20.24
CA ARG A 231 -12.49 -2.07 -20.56
C ARG A 231 -12.80 -1.68 -22.00
N LEU A 232 -13.12 -2.67 -22.82
CA LEU A 232 -13.61 -2.45 -24.18
C LEU A 232 -15.06 -1.96 -24.12
N LYS A 233 -15.29 -0.70 -24.47
CA LYS A 233 -16.62 -0.07 -24.46
C LYS A 233 -17.09 0.17 -25.89
N GLU A 234 -17.61 -0.87 -26.52
CA GLU A 234 -18.18 -0.76 -27.87
C GLU A 234 -19.45 0.10 -27.87
N ARG A 235 -19.66 0.83 -28.96
CA ARG A 235 -20.83 1.72 -29.11
C ARG A 235 -22.16 0.97 -29.07
N ARG A 236 -22.20 -0.24 -29.65
CA ARG A 236 -23.41 -1.05 -29.79
C ARG A 236 -23.65 -1.98 -28.60
N SER A 237 -22.65 -2.19 -27.77
CA SER A 237 -22.74 -3.01 -26.55
C SER A 237 -23.42 -2.18 -25.45
N ARG A 238 -24.75 -2.15 -25.54
CA ARG A 238 -25.66 -1.41 -24.64
C ARG A 238 -26.70 -2.38 -24.09
N ARG A 239 -27.14 -2.14 -22.85
CA ARG A 239 -28.24 -2.88 -22.25
C ARG A 239 -29.53 -2.63 -23.05
N PRO A 240 -30.45 -3.60 -23.14
CA PRO A 240 -31.76 -3.38 -23.73
C PRO A 240 -32.45 -2.15 -23.11
N GLY A 241 -33.07 -1.30 -23.94
CA GLY A 241 -33.72 -0.06 -23.50
C GLY A 241 -32.80 1.17 -23.39
N PHE A 242 -31.48 1.03 -23.47
CA PHE A 242 -30.56 2.17 -23.50
C PHE A 242 -30.31 2.65 -24.93
N ALA A 243 -30.36 3.97 -25.12
CA ALA A 243 -30.09 4.58 -26.43
C ALA A 243 -28.65 4.30 -26.90
N ILE A 244 -28.50 3.99 -28.19
CA ILE A 244 -27.19 3.89 -28.84
C ILE A 244 -26.74 5.30 -29.20
N ASP A 245 -25.61 5.73 -28.63
CA ASP A 245 -25.00 7.01 -28.96
C ASP A 245 -24.75 7.14 -30.48
N PRO A 246 -25.02 8.31 -31.09
CA PRO A 246 -24.49 8.64 -32.41
C PRO A 246 -22.97 8.50 -32.43
N LEU A 247 -22.40 8.09 -33.57
CA LEU A 247 -20.96 7.83 -33.67
C LEU A 247 -20.07 9.00 -33.19
N PRO A 248 -20.33 10.27 -33.56
CA PRO A 248 -19.52 11.40 -33.09
C PRO A 248 -19.59 11.59 -31.57
N VAL A 249 -20.77 11.41 -30.98
CA VAL A 249 -20.99 11.52 -29.53
C VAL A 249 -20.25 10.42 -28.79
N HIS A 250 -20.30 9.19 -29.30
CA HIS A 250 -19.57 8.06 -28.73
C HIS A 250 -18.05 8.30 -28.75
N LEU A 251 -17.51 8.73 -29.90
CA LEU A 251 -16.07 9.00 -30.05
C LEU A 251 -15.61 10.13 -29.12
N TRP A 252 -16.39 11.19 -28.96
CA TRP A 252 -16.10 12.28 -28.03
C TRP A 252 -16.12 11.84 -26.56
N LYS A 253 -17.12 11.04 -26.16
CA LYS A 253 -17.17 10.45 -24.81
C LYS A 253 -15.95 9.56 -24.57
N ARG A 254 -15.63 8.70 -25.53
CA ARG A 254 -14.48 7.78 -25.46
C ARG A 254 -13.15 8.51 -25.43
N SER A 255 -12.94 9.56 -26.21
CA SER A 255 -11.67 10.29 -26.21
C SER A 255 -11.39 10.94 -24.85
N LYS A 256 -12.40 11.59 -24.23
CA LYS A 256 -12.28 12.14 -22.87
C LYS A 256 -11.95 11.07 -21.84
N GLU A 257 -12.61 9.92 -21.94
CA GLU A 257 -12.39 8.82 -21.02
C GLU A 257 -10.99 8.22 -21.19
N VAL A 258 -10.55 7.97 -22.42
CA VAL A 258 -9.20 7.45 -22.74
C VAL A 258 -8.12 8.41 -22.26
N VAL A 259 -8.28 9.73 -22.44
CA VAL A 259 -7.32 10.71 -21.93
C VAL A 259 -7.23 10.64 -20.39
N ARG A 260 -8.37 10.59 -19.69
CA ARG A 260 -8.38 10.45 -18.22
C ARG A 260 -7.75 9.15 -17.77
N LEU A 261 -8.06 8.04 -18.44
CA LEU A 261 -7.48 6.72 -18.16
C LEU A 261 -5.97 6.75 -18.39
N PHE A 262 -5.49 7.36 -19.48
CA PHE A 262 -4.05 7.48 -19.74
C PHE A 262 -3.33 8.27 -18.65
N ILE A 263 -3.91 9.38 -18.17
CA ILE A 263 -3.35 10.15 -17.05
C ILE A 263 -3.33 9.31 -15.77
N ALA A 264 -4.41 8.60 -15.46
CA ALA A 264 -4.49 7.72 -14.29
C ALA A 264 -3.46 6.59 -14.37
N TRP A 265 -3.32 5.94 -15.52
CA TRP A 265 -2.33 4.91 -15.79
C TRP A 265 -0.89 5.43 -15.70
N ALA A 266 -0.62 6.64 -16.19
CA ALA A 266 0.71 7.24 -16.06
C ALA A 266 1.09 7.48 -14.59
N LYS A 267 0.15 7.93 -13.75
CA LYS A 267 0.35 8.06 -12.29
C LYS A 267 0.54 6.70 -11.64
N PHE A 268 -0.30 5.73 -12.01
CA PHE A 268 -0.28 4.38 -11.49
C PHE A 268 1.04 3.65 -11.81
N ILE A 269 1.53 3.71 -13.05
CA ILE A 269 2.82 3.11 -13.44
C ILE A 269 3.96 3.73 -12.62
N LYS A 270 3.94 5.06 -12.40
CA LYS A 270 4.95 5.71 -11.56
C LYS A 270 4.92 5.21 -10.12
N GLU A 271 3.72 5.03 -9.56
CA GLU A 271 3.56 4.50 -8.20
C GLU A 271 4.03 3.03 -8.11
N MET A 272 3.64 2.19 -9.07
CA MET A 272 4.07 0.78 -9.10
C MET A 272 5.59 0.65 -9.31
N GLU A 273 6.20 1.54 -10.08
CA GLU A 273 7.65 1.62 -10.20
C GLU A 273 8.31 2.02 -8.86
N GLU A 274 7.72 2.95 -8.11
CA GLU A 274 8.18 3.33 -6.78
C GLU A 274 8.11 2.13 -5.81
N VAL A 275 6.99 1.42 -5.79
CA VAL A 275 6.81 0.18 -5.02
C VAL A 275 7.89 -0.84 -5.39
N TRP A 276 8.12 -1.06 -6.69
CA TRP A 276 9.15 -1.99 -7.18
C TRP A 276 10.57 -1.57 -6.76
N LEU A 277 10.92 -0.29 -6.88
CA LEU A 277 12.24 0.23 -6.49
C LEU A 277 12.50 0.03 -5.00
N GLN A 278 11.48 0.22 -4.16
CA GLN A 278 11.60 0.04 -2.71
C GLN A 278 11.76 -1.44 -2.33
N THR A 279 11.03 -2.33 -2.99
CA THR A 279 10.88 -3.73 -2.55
C THR A 279 11.73 -4.75 -3.30
N ARG A 280 12.26 -4.41 -4.48
CA ARG A 280 13.12 -5.33 -5.25
C ARG A 280 14.33 -5.76 -4.43
N LYS A 281 14.77 -6.99 -4.68
CA LYS A 281 16.09 -7.45 -4.22
C LYS A 281 17.17 -6.54 -4.81
N LYS A 282 17.99 -5.96 -3.94
CA LYS A 282 19.08 -5.08 -4.31
C LYS A 282 20.33 -5.93 -4.52
N SER A 283 21.23 -5.47 -5.39
CA SER A 283 22.54 -6.12 -5.55
C SER A 283 23.43 -5.80 -4.34
N GLU A 284 24.40 -6.66 -4.01
CA GLU A 284 25.33 -6.39 -2.91
C GLU A 284 26.04 -5.04 -3.04
N LYS A 285 26.34 -4.62 -4.28
CA LYS A 285 26.93 -3.29 -4.55
C LYS A 285 25.96 -2.16 -4.22
N GLU A 286 24.68 -2.33 -4.54
CA GLU A 286 23.62 -1.36 -4.19
C GLU A 286 23.43 -1.31 -2.68
N GLU A 287 23.41 -2.45 -1.98
CA GLU A 287 23.24 -2.50 -0.52
C GLU A 287 24.40 -1.83 0.20
N ARG A 288 25.65 -2.21 -0.11
CA ARG A 288 26.84 -1.56 0.47
C ARG A 288 26.87 -0.06 0.19
N TRP A 289 26.47 0.35 -1.02
CA TRP A 289 26.40 1.76 -1.37
C TRP A 289 25.34 2.50 -0.53
N ILE A 290 24.15 1.91 -0.36
CA ILE A 290 23.08 2.48 0.46
C ILE A 290 23.52 2.57 1.93
N GLU A 291 24.13 1.52 2.47
CA GLU A 291 24.62 1.49 3.86
C GLU A 291 25.67 2.59 4.11
N GLU A 292 26.63 2.75 3.20
CA GLU A 292 27.67 3.77 3.33
C GLU A 292 27.10 5.20 3.19
N ILE A 293 26.16 5.41 2.27
CA ILE A 293 25.42 6.67 2.16
C ILE A 293 24.61 6.94 3.43
N GLN A 294 23.90 5.94 3.96
CA GLN A 294 23.13 6.07 5.19
C GLN A 294 24.01 6.41 6.38
N ARG A 295 25.18 5.80 6.47
CA ARG A 295 26.18 6.10 7.49
C ARG A 295 26.65 7.55 7.38
N ILE A 296 27.13 7.97 6.20
CA ILE A 296 27.69 9.31 6.01
C ILE A 296 26.60 10.39 6.15
N GLN A 297 25.44 10.23 5.52
CA GLN A 297 24.33 11.18 5.66
C GLN A 297 23.79 11.22 7.09
N GLY A 298 23.66 10.07 7.76
CA GLY A 298 23.25 10.02 9.16
C GLY A 298 24.21 10.75 10.08
N GLU A 299 25.52 10.59 9.88
CA GLU A 299 26.54 11.36 10.60
C GLU A 299 26.41 12.87 10.35
N ILE A 300 26.17 13.29 9.10
CA ILE A 300 25.97 14.71 8.76
C ILE A 300 24.68 15.22 9.41
N TRP A 301 23.57 14.47 9.31
CA TRP A 301 22.27 14.90 9.84
C TRP A 301 22.25 14.99 11.36
N GLN A 302 22.95 14.08 12.04
CA GLN A 302 23.14 14.16 13.48
C GLN A 302 24.01 15.35 13.86
N ALA A 303 25.13 15.56 13.16
CA ALA A 303 26.07 16.64 13.44
C ALA A 303 25.46 18.02 13.19
N LEU A 304 24.61 18.15 12.17
CA LEU A 304 23.87 19.35 11.82
C LEU A 304 22.50 19.47 12.52
N LYS A 305 22.15 18.50 13.39
CA LYS A 305 20.86 18.47 14.13
C LYS A 305 19.63 18.64 13.24
N ILE A 306 19.67 18.01 12.06
CA ILE A 306 18.66 18.18 11.01
C ILE A 306 17.25 17.76 11.48
N ALA A 307 17.14 16.68 12.28
CA ALA A 307 15.86 16.24 12.82
C ALA A 307 15.26 17.26 13.82
N GLU A 308 16.10 17.87 14.68
CA GLU A 308 15.67 18.94 15.59
C GLU A 308 15.20 20.17 14.81
N TRP A 309 15.96 20.56 13.78
CA TRP A 309 15.61 21.65 12.89
C TRP A 309 14.28 21.40 12.17
N GLN A 310 14.09 20.22 11.59
CA GLN A 310 12.86 19.85 10.88
C GLN A 310 11.65 19.89 11.81
N LYS A 311 11.78 19.36 13.03
CA LYS A 311 10.72 19.42 14.05
C LYS A 311 10.40 20.87 14.45
N ALA A 312 11.41 21.70 14.69
CA ALA A 312 11.23 23.11 15.03
C ALA A 312 10.53 23.86 13.89
N TYR A 313 10.93 23.63 12.64
CA TYR A 313 10.31 24.25 11.48
C TYR A 313 8.85 23.78 11.26
N SER A 314 8.56 22.48 11.36
CA SER A 314 7.19 21.97 11.23
C SER A 314 6.26 22.57 12.29
N ASN A 315 6.73 22.73 13.53
CA ASN A 315 5.96 23.39 14.59
C ASN A 315 5.80 24.90 14.31
N ALA A 316 6.85 25.55 13.82
CA ALA A 316 6.83 26.97 13.47
C ALA A 316 5.94 27.27 12.26
N LYS A 317 5.77 26.32 11.32
CA LYS A 317 5.08 26.51 10.04
C LYS A 317 3.66 27.03 10.20
N ALA A 318 2.96 26.68 11.28
CA ALA A 318 1.62 27.22 11.57
C ALA A 318 1.66 28.69 12.04
N ALA A 319 2.69 29.08 12.78
CA ALA A 319 2.84 30.39 13.42
C ALA A 319 3.61 31.42 12.59
N LEU A 320 4.35 31.00 11.56
CA LEU A 320 5.10 31.89 10.68
C LEU A 320 4.17 32.67 9.72
N PRO A 321 4.41 33.97 9.47
CA PRO A 321 3.69 34.71 8.43
C PRO A 321 4.06 34.22 7.02
N ALA A 322 3.19 34.45 6.04
CA ALA A 322 3.34 33.91 4.68
C ALA A 322 4.72 34.23 4.06
N ARG A 323 5.21 35.46 4.22
CA ARG A 323 6.54 35.89 3.72
C ARG A 323 7.70 35.09 4.35
N ALA A 324 7.60 34.73 5.63
CA ALA A 324 8.59 33.92 6.31
C ALA A 324 8.52 32.44 5.90
N LYS A 325 7.30 31.92 5.66
CA LYS A 325 7.12 30.58 5.07
C LYS A 325 7.81 30.50 3.71
N THR A 326 7.47 31.39 2.77
CA THR A 326 8.04 31.36 1.42
C THR A 326 9.57 31.43 1.38
N LEU A 327 10.20 32.13 2.34
CA LEU A 327 11.66 32.21 2.44
C LEU A 327 12.31 30.94 3.02
N LEU A 328 11.59 30.20 3.86
CA LEU A 328 12.04 28.99 4.54
C LEU A 328 11.55 27.69 3.87
N ASP A 329 10.48 27.71 3.08
CA ASP A 329 9.92 26.57 2.35
C ASP A 329 10.98 25.85 1.47
N PRO A 330 11.92 26.55 0.79
CA PRO A 330 13.00 25.87 0.05
C PRO A 330 13.93 25.01 0.93
N PHE A 331 13.90 25.20 2.26
CA PHE A 331 14.70 24.46 3.23
C PHE A 331 13.91 23.33 3.91
N GLU A 332 12.61 23.21 3.66
CA GLU A 332 11.75 22.13 4.20
C GLU A 332 12.17 20.76 3.66
N GLU A 333 12.59 20.71 2.40
CA GLU A 333 12.95 19.47 1.70
C GLU A 333 14.42 19.06 1.88
N LEU A 334 15.26 19.94 2.43
CA LEU A 334 16.69 19.67 2.59
C LEU A 334 17.01 18.45 3.46
N PRO A 335 16.32 18.21 4.59
CA PRO A 335 16.45 16.97 5.36
C PRO A 335 16.19 15.71 4.55
N SER A 336 15.28 15.82 3.57
CA SER A 336 14.75 14.72 2.76
C SER A 336 15.63 14.36 1.56
N LYS A 337 16.67 15.15 1.26
CA LYS A 337 17.48 15.02 0.05
C LYS A 337 18.61 14.00 0.23
N ILE A 338 18.78 13.08 -0.72
CA ILE A 338 20.00 12.27 -0.80
C ILE A 338 21.12 13.08 -1.43
N LEU A 339 22.26 13.09 -0.75
CA LEU A 339 23.51 13.61 -1.26
C LEU A 339 24.23 12.45 -1.96
N PHE A 340 24.38 12.50 -3.29
CA PHE A 340 25.02 11.41 -4.05
C PHE A 340 26.50 11.64 -4.28
N THR A 341 26.92 12.90 -4.26
CA THR A 341 28.26 13.32 -4.64
C THR A 341 28.82 14.38 -3.71
N ARG A 342 30.13 14.57 -3.76
CA ARG A 342 30.79 15.72 -3.11
C ARG A 342 30.20 17.06 -3.58
N LYS A 343 29.78 17.16 -4.84
CA LYS A 343 29.12 18.36 -5.37
C LYS A 343 27.78 18.61 -4.68
N ASP A 344 27.00 17.55 -4.46
CA ASP A 344 25.71 17.63 -3.76
C ASP A 344 25.91 18.05 -2.30
N LEU A 345 26.87 17.42 -1.60
CA LEU A 345 27.25 17.82 -0.25
C LEU A 345 27.65 19.30 -0.18
N ASN A 346 28.53 19.76 -1.09
CA ASN A 346 28.97 21.16 -1.09
C ASN A 346 27.85 22.15 -1.42
N ASN A 347 26.89 21.76 -2.25
CA ASN A 347 25.70 22.57 -2.52
C ASN A 347 24.80 22.62 -1.29
N PHE A 348 24.59 21.48 -0.64
CA PHE A 348 23.82 21.38 0.59
C PHE A 348 24.44 22.23 1.73
N LEU A 349 25.74 22.08 1.99
CA LEU A 349 26.43 22.83 3.04
C LEU A 349 26.36 24.34 2.79
N ARG A 350 26.50 24.80 1.54
CA ARG A 350 26.32 26.22 1.19
C ARG A 350 24.90 26.72 1.45
N GLN A 351 23.89 25.91 1.14
CA GLN A 351 22.51 26.24 1.46
C GLN A 351 22.30 26.29 2.98
N TRP A 352 22.83 25.30 3.71
CA TRP A 352 22.78 25.25 5.17
C TRP A 352 23.47 26.46 5.81
N GLU A 353 24.63 26.91 5.33
CA GLU A 353 25.29 28.15 5.79
C GLU A 353 24.42 29.38 5.52
N SER A 354 23.85 29.48 4.31
CA SER A 354 23.03 30.64 3.91
C SER A 354 21.75 30.78 4.76
N LEU A 355 21.29 29.68 5.35
CA LEU A 355 20.10 29.65 6.20
C LEU A 355 20.28 30.52 7.44
N GLN A 356 21.49 30.57 8.01
CA GLN A 356 21.78 31.40 9.17
C GLN A 356 21.50 32.88 8.89
N THR A 357 22.00 33.40 7.77
CA THR A 357 21.81 34.79 7.35
C THR A 357 20.33 35.07 7.10
N ARG A 358 19.60 34.15 6.46
CA ARG A 358 18.16 34.30 6.20
C ARG A 358 17.32 34.32 7.48
N ILE A 359 17.64 33.48 8.47
CA ILE A 359 16.96 33.52 9.78
C ILE A 359 17.23 34.87 10.46
N GLN A 360 18.47 35.37 10.40
CA GLN A 360 18.82 36.67 10.98
C GLN A 360 18.09 37.83 10.30
N GLU A 361 17.99 37.85 8.97
CA GLU A 361 17.23 38.84 8.20
C GLU A 361 15.74 38.82 8.59
N LEU A 362 15.13 37.63 8.65
CA LEU A 362 13.74 37.46 9.07
C LEU A 362 13.51 37.99 10.50
N ARG A 363 14.46 37.72 11.41
CA ARG A 363 14.42 38.17 12.80
C ARG A 363 14.45 39.70 12.93
N LEU A 364 15.18 40.39 12.05
CA LEU A 364 15.25 41.86 12.03
C LEU A 364 13.96 42.49 11.49
N HIS A 365 13.33 41.87 10.49
CA HIS A 365 12.14 42.40 9.82
C HIS A 365 10.81 42.15 10.56
N LEU A 366 10.74 41.14 11.45
CA LEU A 366 9.50 40.78 12.17
C LEU A 366 9.22 41.64 13.42
N THR A 367 9.60 42.92 13.40
CA THR A 367 9.87 43.67 14.63
C THR A 367 8.66 44.18 15.43
N GLN A 368 7.39 43.97 15.05
CA GLN A 368 6.25 44.39 15.90
C GLN A 368 5.01 43.48 15.97
N GLU A 369 4.79 42.46 15.13
CA GLU A 369 3.49 41.75 15.06
C GLU A 369 3.51 40.24 15.34
N GLY A 370 4.62 39.65 15.83
CA GLY A 370 4.71 38.17 15.92
C GLY A 370 5.66 37.60 16.95
N GLU A 371 5.38 37.76 18.25
CA GLU A 371 6.18 37.13 19.31
C GLU A 371 6.35 35.62 19.15
N ALA A 372 5.29 34.90 18.77
CA ALA A 372 5.33 33.46 18.56
C ALA A 372 6.29 33.08 17.41
N ALA A 373 6.25 33.80 16.29
CA ALA A 373 7.15 33.60 15.16
C ALA A 373 8.60 33.89 15.54
N ARG A 374 8.84 34.93 16.36
CA ARG A 374 10.18 35.29 16.84
C ARG A 374 10.78 34.21 17.74
N ARG A 375 10.00 33.64 18.66
CA ARG A 375 10.45 32.53 19.53
C ARG A 375 10.88 31.32 18.69
N TRP A 376 10.11 30.96 17.67
CA TRP A 376 10.47 29.87 16.76
C TRP A 376 11.75 30.17 15.97
N LEU A 377 11.91 31.39 15.45
CA LEU A 377 13.13 31.79 14.74
C LEU A 377 14.37 31.81 15.67
N ASP A 378 14.21 32.21 16.93
CA ASP A 378 15.28 32.17 17.93
C ASP A 378 15.69 30.72 18.26
N GLU A 379 14.72 29.80 18.38
CA GLU A 379 14.98 28.38 18.58
C GLU A 379 15.72 27.77 17.38
N MET A 380 15.24 28.04 16.16
CA MET A 380 15.86 27.61 14.92
C MET A 380 17.30 28.15 14.80
N TYR A 381 17.51 29.42 15.09
CA TYR A 381 18.84 30.04 15.09
C TYR A 381 19.79 29.36 16.10
N ARG A 382 19.29 29.04 17.30
CA ARG A 382 20.07 28.34 18.35
C ARG A 382 20.48 26.94 17.91
N ILE A 383 19.56 26.17 17.32
CA ILE A 383 19.84 24.84 16.79
C ILE A 383 20.95 24.93 15.76
N HIS A 384 20.78 25.80 14.74
CA HIS A 384 21.74 25.99 13.65
C HIS A 384 23.14 26.40 14.17
N LYS A 385 23.21 27.40 15.05
CA LYS A 385 24.49 27.87 15.64
C LYS A 385 25.21 26.77 16.43
N SER A 386 24.46 25.89 17.09
CA SER A 386 25.02 24.78 17.87
C SER A 386 25.48 23.59 17.00
N ALA A 387 25.15 23.59 15.71
CA ALA A 387 25.21 22.44 14.84
C ALA A 387 26.28 22.57 13.73
N TRP A 388 27.44 23.17 14.03
CA TRP A 388 28.49 23.39 13.04
C TRP A 388 29.82 22.71 13.39
N PRO A 389 30.15 21.56 12.78
CA PRO A 389 31.40 20.86 12.99
C PRO A 389 32.35 21.09 11.81
N ALA A 390 33.00 22.26 11.79
CA ALA A 390 33.97 22.62 10.75
C ALA A 390 35.07 21.55 10.55
N SER A 391 35.43 20.83 11.62
CA SER A 391 36.45 19.77 11.61
C SER A 391 36.06 18.51 10.83
N ARG A 392 34.76 18.22 10.65
CA ARG A 392 34.30 16.97 10.00
C ARG A 392 33.95 17.12 8.52
N ILE A 393 33.88 18.36 8.02
CA ILE A 393 33.48 18.65 6.63
C ILE A 393 34.44 17.99 5.63
N GLN A 394 35.75 18.04 5.90
CA GLN A 394 36.74 17.44 5.01
C GLN A 394 36.62 15.92 4.97
N GLU A 395 36.39 15.27 6.11
CA GLU A 395 36.17 13.82 6.20
C GLU A 395 34.97 13.38 5.36
N TRP A 396 33.85 14.11 5.44
CA TRP A 396 32.66 13.83 4.64
C TRP A 396 32.92 14.01 3.15
N GLN A 397 33.61 15.08 2.77
CA GLN A 397 33.97 15.33 1.36
C GLN A 397 34.85 14.21 0.78
N GLU A 398 35.80 13.69 1.56
CA GLU A 398 36.65 12.57 1.17
C GLU A 398 35.85 11.26 1.09
N ALA A 399 34.93 11.02 2.03
CA ALA A 399 34.03 9.87 2.01
C ALA A 399 33.14 9.85 0.74
N TYR A 400 32.52 10.97 0.37
CA TYR A 400 31.75 11.08 -0.89
C TYR A 400 32.60 10.96 -2.15
N SER A 401 33.86 11.37 -2.10
CA SER A 401 34.78 11.20 -3.22
C SER A 401 35.09 9.73 -3.47
N ARG A 402 35.25 8.93 -2.39
CA ARG A 402 35.45 7.48 -2.46
C ARG A 402 34.19 6.74 -2.95
N LEU A 403 33.01 7.16 -2.50
CA LEU A 403 31.71 6.60 -2.90
C LEU A 403 31.46 6.65 -4.41
N ARG A 404 32.00 7.65 -5.12
CA ARG A 404 31.80 7.82 -6.58
C ARG A 404 32.18 6.57 -7.39
N HIS A 405 33.17 5.80 -6.93
CA HIS A 405 33.64 4.60 -7.61
C HIS A 405 32.77 3.36 -7.34
N SER A 406 31.88 3.43 -6.35
CA SER A 406 31.00 2.33 -5.93
C SER A 406 29.55 2.46 -6.43
N LEU A 407 29.21 3.57 -7.08
CA LEU A 407 27.84 3.91 -7.47
C LEU A 407 27.32 2.93 -8.55
N PRO A 408 26.31 2.09 -8.26
CA PRO A 408 25.61 1.34 -9.29
C PRO A 408 24.96 2.33 -10.27
N SER A 409 25.00 2.05 -11.58
CA SER A 409 24.62 2.94 -12.70
C SER A 409 23.65 4.11 -12.35
N LYS A 410 24.01 5.34 -12.75
CA LYS A 410 23.27 6.59 -12.46
C LYS A 410 21.74 6.52 -12.58
N TYR A 411 21.20 5.78 -13.54
CA TYR A 411 19.76 5.70 -13.80
C TYR A 411 18.93 5.10 -12.65
N ARG A 412 19.51 4.28 -11.76
CA ARG A 412 18.76 3.63 -10.66
C ARG A 412 18.61 4.49 -9.40
N LEU A 413 19.31 5.62 -9.31
CA LEU A 413 19.46 6.39 -8.06
C LEU A 413 18.80 7.78 -8.10
N VAL A 414 18.25 8.19 -9.25
CA VAL A 414 17.63 9.52 -9.43
C VAL A 414 16.37 9.72 -8.56
N HIS A 415 15.81 8.65 -8.01
CA HIS A 415 14.55 8.65 -7.27
C HIS A 415 14.72 8.21 -5.81
N ALA A 416 15.86 8.52 -5.19
CA ALA A 416 16.10 8.18 -3.80
C ALA A 416 16.15 9.45 -2.92
N LYS A 417 15.42 9.41 -1.80
CA LYS A 417 15.29 10.43 -0.74
C LYS A 417 15.82 9.89 0.58
N PHE A 418 16.37 10.76 1.43
CA PHE A 418 16.86 10.38 2.74
C PHE A 418 15.87 10.84 3.78
N ASP A 419 15.18 9.95 4.47
CA ASP A 419 14.36 10.37 5.59
C ASP A 419 15.26 10.61 6.81
N ALA A 420 15.42 11.89 7.16
CA ALA A 420 16.23 12.31 8.30
C ALA A 420 15.68 11.86 9.65
N LEU A 421 14.37 11.59 9.77
CA LEU A 421 13.74 11.14 11.01
C LEU A 421 13.98 9.65 11.24
N SER A 422 13.86 8.83 10.20
CA SER A 422 14.11 7.38 10.29
C SER A 422 15.55 6.97 9.99
N ASN A 423 16.40 7.91 9.57
CA ASN A 423 17.79 7.71 9.16
C ASN A 423 17.94 6.64 8.06
N ARG A 424 17.02 6.66 7.08
CA ARG A 424 16.93 5.65 6.02
C ARG A 424 16.79 6.27 4.64
N ALA A 425 17.40 5.62 3.65
CA ALA A 425 17.18 5.93 2.25
C ALA A 425 15.85 5.30 1.77
N LEU A 426 14.93 6.13 1.29
CA LEU A 426 13.66 5.76 0.68
C LEU A 426 13.74 6.00 -0.82
N TYR A 427 13.10 5.17 -1.65
CA TYR A 427 12.93 5.48 -3.07
C TYR A 427 11.59 6.18 -3.27
N SER A 428 11.58 7.42 -3.73
CA SER A 428 10.36 8.13 -4.09
C SER A 428 10.54 9.01 -5.33
N ARG A 429 9.49 9.07 -6.15
CA ARG A 429 9.40 9.97 -7.31
C ARG A 429 8.73 11.31 -7.01
N GLU A 430 8.19 11.48 -5.81
CA GLU A 430 7.64 12.77 -5.38
C GLU A 430 8.81 13.75 -5.11
N PRO A 431 8.72 15.03 -5.51
CA PRO A 431 9.73 16.06 -5.19
C PRO A 431 10.01 16.17 -3.70
#